data_AF-A0A0A0CXC4-F1
#
_entry.id   AF-A0A0A0CXC4-F1
#
_cell.length_a   1.000
_cell.length_b   1.000
_cell.length_c   1.000
_cell.angle_alpha   90.00
_cell.angle_beta   90.00
_cell.angle_gamma   90.00
#
_symmetry.space_group_name_H-M   'P 1'
#
loop_
_entity.id
_entity.type
_entity.pdbx_description
1 polymer ?
#
loop_
_entity_poly.entity_id
_entity_poly.type
_entity_poly.pdbx_seq_one_letter_code
_entity_poly.pdbx_strand_id
1 'polypeptide(L)'
;MALAAGPAQAASDLVRDELRATTADGIGIRVREVRPRDGGAGEPIILVHGARVPGIASFDLDVPGGSLAADLAERLGRAVYVMDARGYGGS
;
A
#
# COMPACT_ATOMS: atom_id res chain seq x y z
N MET A 1 -6.96 28.18 -25.82
CA MET A 1 -6.24 27.48 -24.74
C MET A 1 -6.88 26.09 -24.62
N ALA A 2 -6.24 25.07 -25.19
CA ALA A 2 -6.78 23.70 -25.20
C ALA A 2 -6.29 22.95 -23.96
N LEU A 3 -7.23 22.46 -23.15
CA LEU A 3 -6.95 21.54 -22.05
C LEU A 3 -6.63 20.17 -22.66
N ALA A 4 -5.37 19.74 -22.58
CA ALA A 4 -5.03 18.35 -22.86
C ALA A 4 -5.58 17.49 -21.72
N ALA A 5 -6.51 16.59 -22.03
CA ALA A 5 -6.88 15.52 -21.13
C ALA A 5 -5.65 14.63 -20.92
N GLY A 6 -5.18 14.53 -19.67
CA GLY A 6 -4.14 13.57 -19.30
C GLY A 6 -4.62 12.14 -19.60
N PRO A 7 -3.70 11.18 -19.76
CA PRO A 7 -4.08 9.79 -20.00
C PRO A 7 -5.03 9.34 -18.88
N ALA A 8 -6.16 8.73 -19.26
CA ALA A 8 -7.01 8.04 -18.31
C ALA A 8 -6.17 6.91 -17.71
N GLN A 9 -5.87 6.98 -16.42
CA GLN A 9 -5.18 5.92 -15.70
C GLN A 9 -6.03 4.66 -15.87
N ALA A 10 -5.49 3.64 -16.54
CA ALA A 10 -6.10 2.32 -16.50
C ALA A 10 -6.28 1.96 -15.02
N ALA A 11 -7.47 1.47 -14.65
CA ALA A 11 -7.67 0.97 -13.30
C ALA A 11 -6.60 -0.10 -13.06
N SER A 12 -5.63 0.21 -12.20
CA SER A 12 -4.52 -0.69 -11.89
C SER A 12 -5.13 -2.03 -11.45
N ASP A 13 -4.76 -3.15 -12.08
CA ASP A 13 -5.27 -4.48 -11.72
C ASP A 13 -4.60 -4.99 -10.44
N LEU A 14 -4.74 -4.17 -9.41
CA LEU A 14 -4.19 -4.37 -8.08
C LEU A 14 -5.34 -4.74 -7.15
N VAL A 15 -5.06 -5.65 -6.24
CA VAL A 15 -5.93 -6.03 -5.13
C VAL A 15 -5.33 -5.48 -3.85
N ARG A 16 -6.21 -5.02 -2.95
CA ARG A 16 -5.86 -4.56 -1.62
C ARG A 16 -6.54 -5.44 -0.59
N ASP A 17 -5.75 -6.10 0.23
CA ASP A 17 -6.23 -6.98 1.29
C ASP A 17 -5.77 -6.45 2.66
N GLU A 18 -6.64 -6.53 3.67
CA GLU A 18 -6.32 -6.10 5.03
C GLU A 18 -5.95 -7.31 5.89
N LEU A 19 -4.72 -7.29 6.40
CA LEU A 19 -4.11 -8.35 7.18
C LEU A 19 -3.86 -7.87 8.62
N ARG A 20 -3.67 -8.84 9.53
CA ARG A 20 -3.32 -8.56 10.92
C ARG A 20 -2.26 -9.54 11.42
N ALA A 21 -1.18 -8.99 11.97
CA ALA A 21 -0.17 -9.76 12.68
C ALA A 21 -0.34 -9.58 14.19
N THR A 22 -0.01 -10.60 14.99
CA THR A 22 -0.01 -10.51 16.45
C THR A 22 1.42 -10.57 16.94
N THR A 23 1.84 -9.57 17.70
CA THR A 23 3.18 -9.54 18.32
C THR A 23 3.26 -10.53 19.49
N ALA A 24 4.48 -10.86 19.92
CA ALA A 24 4.71 -11.79 21.04
C ALA A 24 4.08 -11.31 22.37
N ASP A 25 3.92 -9.99 22.54
CA ASP A 25 3.23 -9.37 23.68
C ASP A 25 1.73 -9.11 23.41
N GLY A 26 1.15 -9.72 22.37
CA GLY A 26 -0.30 -9.75 22.13
C GLY A 26 -0.89 -8.55 21.42
N ILE A 27 -0.08 -7.63 20.89
CA ILE A 27 -0.56 -6.45 20.16
C ILE A 27 -0.89 -6.82 18.71
N GLY A 28 -2.05 -6.37 18.24
CA GLY A 28 -2.48 -6.57 16.85
C GLY A 28 -1.95 -5.47 15.94
N ILE A 29 -1.08 -5.82 15.00
CA ILE A 29 -0.52 -4.93 13.99
C ILE A 29 -1.32 -5.04 12.70
N ARG A 30 -1.90 -3.93 12.25
CA ARG A 30 -2.58 -3.82 10.97
C ARG A 30 -1.57 -3.71 9.83
N VAL A 31 -1.79 -4.49 8.78
CA VAL A 31 -0.97 -4.49 7.57
C VAL A 31 -1.90 -4.54 6.37
N ARG A 32 -1.79 -3.58 5.46
CA ARG A 32 -2.45 -3.68 4.15
C ARG A 32 -1.49 -4.34 3.17
N GLU A 33 -1.95 -5.35 2.44
CA GLU A 33 -1.29 -5.88 1.25
C GLU A 33 -1.81 -5.15 0.01
N VAL A 34 -0.90 -4.75 -0.88
CA VAL A 34 -1.19 -4.26 -2.23
C VAL A 34 -0.41 -5.13 -3.20
N ARG A 35 -1.11 -5.79 -4.14
CA ARG A 35 -0.46 -6.72 -5.08
C ARG A 35 -1.17 -6.77 -6.43
N PRO A 36 -0.49 -7.19 -7.51
CA PRO A 36 -1.15 -7.58 -8.75
C PRO A 36 -2.23 -8.65 -8.50
N ARG A 37 -3.32 -8.58 -9.26
CA ARG A 37 -4.44 -9.53 -9.16
C ARG A 37 -4.02 -10.97 -9.41
N ASP A 38 -3.15 -11.18 -10.40
CA ASP A 38 -2.58 -12.49 -10.74
C ASP A 38 -1.54 -13.01 -9.72
N GLY A 39 -1.29 -12.24 -8.66
CA GLY A 39 -0.31 -12.52 -7.62
C GLY A 39 1.00 -11.75 -7.84
N GLY A 40 1.62 -11.32 -6.74
CA GLY A 40 2.96 -10.73 -6.78
C GLY A 40 4.03 -11.81 -6.89
N ALA A 41 5.07 -11.59 -7.70
CA ALA A 41 6.22 -12.48 -7.84
C ALA A 41 7.49 -11.85 -7.25
N GLY A 42 8.37 -12.68 -6.69
CA GLY A 42 9.64 -12.26 -6.10
C GLY A 42 9.54 -11.78 -4.65
N GLU A 43 10.62 -11.21 -4.14
CA GLU A 43 10.71 -10.78 -2.74
C GLU A 43 9.75 -9.60 -2.46
N PRO A 44 8.87 -9.70 -1.45
CA PRO A 44 7.94 -8.64 -1.11
C PRO A 44 8.65 -7.40 -0.55
N ILE A 45 7.94 -6.28 -0.56
CA ILE A 45 8.41 -5.01 0.00
C ILE A 45 7.51 -4.65 1.18
N ILE A 46 8.10 -4.14 2.27
CA ILE A 46 7.34 -3.55 3.38
C ILE A 46 7.67 -2.07 3.52
N LEU A 47 6.63 -1.25 3.60
CA LEU A 47 6.71 0.18 3.84
C LEU A 47 6.36 0.47 5.29
N VAL A 48 7.30 1.12 5.99
CA VAL A 48 7.19 1.47 7.41
C VAL A 48 7.21 2.99 7.52
N HIS A 49 6.19 3.55 8.14
CA HIS A 49 6.06 4.99 8.28
C HIS A 49 7.00 5.55 9.35
N GLY A 50 7.28 6.86 9.28
CA GLY A 50 8.00 7.59 10.33
C GLY A 50 7.09 8.01 11.48
N ALA A 51 7.52 8.97 12.30
CA ALA A 51 6.68 9.48 13.38
C ALA A 51 5.47 10.29 12.83
N ARG A 52 4.32 10.14 13.49
CA ARG A 52 3.07 10.95 13.38
C ARG A 52 2.02 10.54 12.35
N VAL A 53 2.37 9.91 11.23
CA VAL A 53 1.39 9.58 10.17
C VAL A 53 1.34 8.06 9.97
N PRO A 54 0.16 7.42 9.98
CA PRO A 54 0.04 5.97 9.79
C PRO A 54 0.34 5.56 8.34
N GLY A 55 0.43 4.25 8.09
CA GLY A 55 0.91 3.68 6.85
C GLY A 55 0.07 4.09 5.63
N ILE A 56 -1.25 3.95 5.68
CA ILE A 56 -2.13 4.30 4.54
C ILE A 56 -1.96 5.77 4.13
N ALA A 57 -2.00 6.68 5.12
CA ALA A 57 -1.88 8.11 4.85
C ALA A 57 -0.49 8.51 4.35
N SER A 58 0.52 7.66 4.58
CA SER A 58 1.89 7.88 4.12
C SER A 58 2.16 7.27 2.73
N PHE A 59 1.51 6.15 2.38
CA PHE A 59 1.97 5.32 1.25
C PHE A 59 0.87 4.79 0.31
N ASP A 60 -0.41 4.84 0.66
CA ASP A 60 -1.48 4.25 -0.16
C ASP A 60 -2.79 5.07 -0.11
N LEU A 61 -2.72 6.34 -0.51
CA LEU A 61 -3.90 7.17 -0.67
C LEU A 61 -4.64 6.82 -1.97
N ASP A 62 -5.96 6.66 -1.87
CA ASP A 62 -6.84 6.37 -3.01
C ASP A 62 -7.17 7.65 -3.80
N VAL A 63 -6.13 8.25 -4.37
CA VAL A 63 -6.21 9.40 -5.27
C VAL A 63 -5.23 9.20 -6.43
N PRO A 64 -5.47 9.83 -7.60
CA PRO A 64 -4.54 9.73 -8.73
C PRO A 64 -3.11 10.09 -8.34
N GLY A 65 -2.16 9.17 -8.55
CA GLY A 65 -0.75 9.33 -8.20
C GLY A 65 -0.46 9.42 -6.69
N GLY A 66 -1.42 9.04 -5.83
CA GLY A 66 -1.31 9.14 -4.36
C GLY A 66 -0.81 7.89 -3.65
N SER A 67 -0.48 6.82 -4.37
CA SER A 67 -0.11 5.54 -3.78
C SER A 67 1.25 5.05 -4.28
N LEU A 68 2.28 5.26 -3.44
CA LEU A 68 3.58 4.65 -3.63
C LEU A 68 3.48 3.11 -3.59
N ALA A 69 2.60 2.57 -2.75
CA ALA A 69 2.39 1.13 -2.66
C ALA A 69 1.88 0.54 -3.99
N ALA A 70 0.90 1.21 -4.61
CA ALA A 70 0.39 0.82 -5.93
C ALA A 70 1.46 0.97 -7.01
N ASP A 71 2.18 2.10 -7.03
CA ASP A 71 3.25 2.34 -8.00
C ASP A 71 4.33 1.26 -7.94
N LEU A 72 4.74 0.85 -6.73
CA LEU A 72 5.71 -0.21 -6.54
C LEU A 72 5.16 -1.58 -6.94
N ALA A 73 3.92 -1.90 -6.56
CA ALA A 73 3.29 -3.18 -6.89
C ALA A 73 3.15 -3.35 -8.41
N GLU A 74 2.72 -2.30 -9.11
CA GLU A 74 2.54 -2.29 -10.57
C GLU A 74 3.88 -2.36 -11.30
N ARG A 75 4.83 -1.49 -10.94
CA ARG A 75 6.11 -1.37 -11.67
C ARG A 75 7.04 -2.55 -11.44
N LEU A 76 6.98 -3.17 -10.27
CA LEU A 76 7.88 -4.27 -9.91
C LEU A 76 7.20 -5.64 -9.99
N GLY A 77 5.88 -5.70 -10.13
CA GLY A 77 5.11 -6.95 -10.11
C GLY A 77 5.19 -7.69 -8.77
N ARG A 78 5.36 -6.97 -7.66
CA ARG A 78 5.60 -7.52 -6.31
C ARG A 78 4.46 -7.21 -5.35
N ALA A 79 4.30 -8.03 -4.32
CA ALA A 79 3.46 -7.69 -3.18
C ALA A 79 4.14 -6.59 -2.35
N VAL A 80 3.36 -5.57 -1.98
CA VAL A 80 3.79 -4.44 -1.16
C VAL A 80 2.92 -4.39 0.09
N TYR A 81 3.55 -4.44 1.25
CA TYR A 81 2.88 -4.37 2.54
C TYR A 81 3.02 -2.97 3.13
N VAL A 82 1.91 -2.38 3.55
CA VAL A 82 1.84 -1.11 4.26
C VAL A 82 1.49 -1.39 5.71
N MET A 83 2.45 -1.23 6.61
CA MET A 83 2.28 -1.55 8.02
C MET A 83 1.98 -0.29 8.84
N ASP A 84 1.04 -0.39 9.76
CA ASP A 84 0.86 0.58 10.83
C ASP A 84 1.67 0.12 12.05
N ALA A 85 2.67 0.88 12.48
CA ALA A 85 3.40 0.58 13.72
C ALA A 85 2.48 0.70 14.95
N ARG A 86 2.83 0.03 16.05
CA ARG A 86 2.06 0.06 17.32
C ARG A 86 1.67 1.49 17.71
N GLY A 87 0.39 1.70 18.03
CA GLY A 87 -0.16 2.99 18.46
C GLY A 87 -0.47 3.95 17.30
N TYR A 88 -0.39 3.48 16.06
CA TYR A 88 -0.75 4.24 14.85
C TYR A 88 -1.83 3.52 14.07
N GLY A 89 -2.69 4.30 13.40
CA GLY A 89 -3.69 3.75 12.48
C GLY A 89 -4.59 2.73 13.17
N GLY A 90 -4.55 1.48 12.69
CA GLY A 90 -5.31 0.36 13.27
C GLY A 90 -4.49 -0.61 14.14
N SER A 91 -3.32 -0.19 14.63
CA SER A 91 -2.36 -0.98 15.43
C SER A 91 -2.18 -0.50 16.86
#